data_AF-A0A538UAT4-F1
#
_entry.id   AF-A0A538UAT4-F1
#
_cell.length_a   1.000
_cell.length_b   1.000
_cell.length_c   1.000
_cell.angle_alpha   90.00
_cell.angle_beta   90.00
_cell.angle_gamma   90.00
#
_symmetry.space_group_name_H-M   'P 1'
#
loop_
_entity.id
_entity.type
_entity.pdbx_description
1 polymer ?
#
loop_
_entity_poly.entity_id
_entity_poly.type
_entity_poly.pdbx_seq_one_letter_code
_entity_poly.pdbx_strand_id
1 'polypeptide(L)'
;IGNAAEHSTAVMAAMKDQMDLAMNVAIGSSTQIALFVAPVLVFTSYFVGPRPMNLRFSVLEVLAVGIAVGVVNMVAQDGESNWFEGALLLAVYLVLAIAFYFLP
;
A
#
# COMPACT_ATOMS: atom_id res chain seq x y z
N ILE A 1 3.77 -4.43 -15.00
CA ILE A 1 3.94 -2.97 -15.12
C ILE A 1 2.67 -2.36 -14.54
N GLY A 2 2.71 -1.76 -13.36
CA GLY A 2 1.50 -1.32 -12.63
C GLY A 2 1.93 -0.42 -11.48
N ASN A 3 2.03 -0.96 -10.26
CA ASN A 3 2.45 -0.18 -9.08
C ASN A 3 3.80 0.55 -9.22
N ALA A 4 4.86 -0.10 -9.73
CA ALA A 4 6.17 0.55 -9.77
C ALA A 4 6.21 1.79 -10.69
N ALA A 5 5.45 1.77 -11.79
CA ALA A 5 5.35 2.91 -12.69
C ALA A 5 4.50 4.03 -12.05
N GLU A 6 3.37 3.68 -11.43
CA GLU A 6 2.51 4.63 -10.72
C GLU A 6 3.22 5.28 -9.52
N HIS A 7 3.93 4.50 -8.71
CA HIS A 7 4.71 5.05 -7.59
C HIS A 7 5.89 5.91 -8.08
N SER A 8 6.54 5.55 -9.19
CA SER A 8 7.54 6.43 -9.81
C SER A 8 6.94 7.77 -10.23
N THR A 9 5.72 7.76 -10.80
CA THR A 9 5.00 9.01 -11.11
C THR A 9 4.63 9.81 -9.88
N ALA A 10 4.26 9.15 -8.78
CA ALA A 10 3.99 9.83 -7.51
C ALA A 10 5.25 10.52 -6.96
N VAL A 11 6.41 9.85 -6.99
CA VAL A 11 7.69 10.46 -6.57
C VAL A 11 8.05 11.65 -7.46
N MET A 12 7.91 11.51 -8.79
CA MET A 12 8.16 12.61 -9.73
C MET A 12 7.22 13.80 -9.51
N ALA A 13 5.95 13.56 -9.17
CA ALA A 13 4.98 14.60 -8.82
C ALA A 13 5.37 15.30 -7.50
N ALA A 14 5.73 14.53 -6.47
CA ALA A 14 6.20 15.07 -5.20
C ALA A 14 7.46 15.95 -5.37
N MET A 15 8.41 15.54 -6.21
CA MET A 15 9.60 16.35 -6.53
C MET A 15 9.29 17.67 -7.26
N LYS A 16 8.09 17.79 -7.85
CA LYS A 16 7.59 19.00 -8.53
C LYS A 16 6.66 19.82 -7.63
N ASP A 17 6.69 19.58 -6.32
CA ASP A 17 5.84 20.27 -5.34
C ASP A 17 4.34 19.97 -5.54
N GLN A 18 4.01 18.82 -6.11
CA GLN A 18 2.64 18.35 -6.34
C GLN A 18 2.29 17.21 -5.38
N MET A 19 2.35 17.48 -4.06
CA MET A 19 2.14 16.45 -3.04
C MET A 19 0.72 15.87 -3.06
N ASP A 20 -0.30 16.69 -3.29
CA ASP A 20 -1.69 16.22 -3.44
C ASP A 20 -1.83 15.20 -4.58
N LEU A 21 -1.17 15.45 -5.71
CA LEU A 21 -1.16 14.51 -6.83
C LEU A 21 -0.44 13.22 -6.45
N ALA A 22 0.71 13.31 -5.78
CA ALA A 22 1.46 12.15 -5.31
C ALA A 22 0.63 11.28 -4.35
N MET A 23 -0.03 11.90 -3.37
CA MET A 23 -0.91 11.24 -2.40
C MET A 23 -2.13 10.60 -3.08
N ASN A 24 -2.78 11.31 -4.00
CA ASN A 24 -3.91 10.78 -4.76
C ASN A 24 -3.53 9.55 -5.60
N VAL A 25 -2.36 9.56 -6.23
CA VAL A 25 -1.86 8.39 -6.99
C VAL A 25 -1.61 7.20 -6.04
N ALA A 26 -0.97 7.42 -4.89
CA ALA A 26 -0.65 6.36 -3.95
C ALA A 26 -1.90 5.75 -3.27
N ILE A 27 -2.82 6.59 -2.78
CA ILE A 27 -4.07 6.17 -2.14
C ILE A 27 -5.01 5.56 -3.17
N GLY A 28 -5.11 6.15 -4.37
CA GLY A 28 -5.96 5.65 -5.46
C GLY A 28 -5.56 4.25 -5.90
N SER A 29 -4.26 4.02 -6.13
CA SER A 29 -3.72 2.70 -6.49
C SER A 29 -3.98 1.66 -5.38
N SER A 30 -3.75 2.02 -4.12
CA SER A 30 -4.02 1.14 -2.97
C SER A 30 -5.51 0.78 -2.85
N THR A 31 -6.38 1.77 -3.03
CA THR A 31 -7.83 1.60 -3.00
C THR A 31 -8.31 0.71 -4.16
N GLN A 32 -7.75 0.89 -5.35
CA GLN A 32 -8.04 0.04 -6.51
C GLN A 32 -7.63 -1.41 -6.26
N ILE A 33 -6.47 -1.64 -5.65
CA ILE A 33 -6.05 -2.99 -5.28
C ILE A 33 -7.05 -3.63 -4.31
N ALA A 34 -7.44 -2.90 -3.27
CA ALA A 34 -8.34 -3.40 -2.23
C ALA A 34 -9.78 -3.66 -2.74
N LEU A 35 -10.36 -2.72 -3.49
CA LEU A 35 -11.77 -2.75 -3.87
C LEU A 35 -12.04 -3.37 -5.24
N PHE A 36 -11.03 -3.46 -6.11
CA PHE A 36 -11.20 -4.00 -7.45
C PHE A 36 -10.31 -5.21 -7.71
N VAL A 37 -9.00 -5.08 -7.57
CA VAL A 37 -8.06 -6.15 -7.96
C VAL A 37 -8.27 -7.40 -7.09
N ALA A 38 -8.28 -7.26 -5.76
CA ALA A 38 -8.45 -8.42 -4.88
C ALA A 38 -9.80 -9.15 -5.08
N PRO A 39 -10.97 -8.46 -5.16
CA PRO A 39 -12.22 -9.12 -5.49
C PRO A 39 -12.23 -9.81 -6.85
N VAL A 40 -11.71 -9.15 -7.89
CA VAL A 40 -11.61 -9.75 -9.24
C VAL A 40 -10.74 -11.00 -9.22
N LEU A 41 -9.60 -10.98 -8.52
CA LEU A 41 -8.74 -12.16 -8.37
C LEU A 41 -9.46 -13.31 -7.65
N VAL A 42 -10.21 -13.02 -6.59
CA VAL A 42 -11.02 -14.02 -5.89
C VAL A 42 -12.03 -14.65 -6.85
N PHE A 43 -12.82 -13.86 -7.59
CA PHE A 43 -13.84 -14.43 -8.49
C PHE A 43 -13.23 -15.18 -9.68
N THR A 44 -12.19 -14.63 -10.32
CA THR A 44 -11.52 -15.28 -11.45
C THR A 44 -10.84 -16.59 -11.06
N SER A 45 -10.36 -16.70 -9.82
CA SER A 45 -9.72 -17.93 -9.32
C SER A 45 -10.64 -19.15 -9.33
N TYR A 46 -11.96 -18.98 -9.27
CA TYR A 46 -12.93 -20.09 -9.38
C TYR A 46 -12.97 -20.71 -10.77
N PHE A 47 -12.57 -19.97 -11.81
CA PHE A 47 -12.65 -20.41 -13.20
C PHE A 47 -11.29 -20.83 -13.76
N VAL A 48 -10.21 -20.16 -13.33
CA VAL A 48 -8.87 -20.32 -13.92
C VAL A 48 -7.86 -20.92 -12.94
N GLY A 49 -8.12 -20.82 -11.63
CA GLY A 49 -7.18 -21.26 -10.60
C GLY A 49 -7.23 -22.78 -10.36
N PRO A 50 -6.10 -23.43 -10.02
CA PRO A 50 -6.10 -24.82 -9.58
C PRO A 50 -6.87 -25.03 -8.26
N ARG A 51 -7.00 -23.96 -7.45
CA ARG A 51 -7.86 -23.87 -6.26
C ARG A 51 -8.41 -22.43 -6.12
N PRO A 52 -9.61 -22.23 -5.57
CA PRO A 52 -10.15 -20.90 -5.32
C PRO A 52 -9.28 -20.11 -4.33
N MET A 53 -8.92 -18.89 -4.71
CA MET A 53 -8.30 -17.89 -3.84
C MET A 53 -9.31 -17.43 -2.79
N ASN A 54 -8.85 -17.27 -1.55
CA ASN A 54 -9.66 -16.74 -0.46
C ASN A 54 -8.96 -15.53 0.18
N LEU A 55 -9.72 -14.74 0.94
CA LEU A 55 -9.21 -13.58 1.69
C LEU A 55 -8.85 -13.97 3.12
N ARG A 56 -8.20 -15.14 3.31
CA ARG A 56 -7.68 -15.54 4.63
C ARG A 56 -6.26 -15.05 4.77
N PHE A 57 -6.13 -13.91 5.42
CA PHE A 57 -4.86 -13.34 5.82
C PHE A 57 -4.47 -13.82 7.23
N SER A 58 -3.18 -13.97 7.46
CA SER A 58 -2.64 -14.21 8.80
C SER A 58 -2.86 -13.00 9.70
N VAL A 59 -2.80 -13.20 11.02
CA VAL A 59 -2.96 -12.12 12.00
C VAL A 59 -1.94 -11.00 11.75
N LEU A 60 -0.69 -11.35 11.40
CA LEU A 60 0.35 -10.37 11.13
C LEU A 60 0.06 -9.57 9.85
N GLU A 61 -0.44 -10.20 8.79
CA GLU A 61 -0.84 -9.50 7.57
C GLU A 61 -1.95 -8.48 7.80
N VAL A 62 -2.99 -8.87 8.56
CA VAL A 62 -4.09 -7.97 8.91
C VAL A 62 -3.58 -6.80 9.76
N LEU A 63 -2.73 -7.07 10.75
CA LEU A 63 -2.12 -6.03 11.59
C LEU A 63 -1.21 -5.10 10.78
N ALA A 64 -0.39 -5.63 9.87
CA ALA A 64 0.50 -4.84 9.03
C ALA A 64 -0.28 -3.87 8.14
N VAL A 65 -1.37 -4.34 7.51
CA VAL A 65 -2.26 -3.48 6.72
C VAL A 65 -2.94 -2.44 7.62
N GLY A 66 -3.42 -2.83 8.80
CA GLY A 66 -4.03 -1.91 9.76
C GLY A 66 -3.08 -0.80 10.22
N ILE A 67 -1.83 -1.16 10.55
CA ILE A 67 -0.77 -0.21 10.91
C ILE A 67 -0.45 0.71 9.74
N ALA A 68 -0.27 0.16 8.54
CA ALA A 68 0.03 0.96 7.36
C ALA A 68 -1.06 2.01 7.07
N VAL A 69 -2.33 1.59 7.09
CA VAL A 69 -3.47 2.52 6.91
C VAL A 69 -3.54 3.54 8.05
N GLY A 70 -3.30 3.14 9.30
CA GLY A 70 -3.31 4.04 10.45
C GLY A 70 -2.23 5.12 10.37
N VAL A 71 -1.00 4.74 10.07
CA VAL A 71 0.14 5.68 9.97
C VAL A 71 -0.05 6.62 8.79
N VAL A 72 -0.46 6.12 7.61
CA VAL A 72 -0.72 6.97 6.44
C VAL A 72 -1.85 7.98 6.72
N ASN A 73 -2.92 7.57 7.41
CA ASN A 73 -3.98 8.49 7.81
C ASN A 73 -3.47 9.57 8.77
N MET A 74 -2.61 9.21 9.72
CA MET A 74 -2.06 10.16 10.68
C MET A 74 -1.19 11.23 10.00
N VAL A 75 -0.33 10.80 9.06
CA VAL A 75 0.56 11.69 8.27
C VAL A 75 -0.20 12.45 7.17
N ALA A 76 -1.41 12.05 6.80
CA ALA A 76 -2.22 12.78 5.84
C ALA A 76 -3.14 13.82 6.49
N GLN A 77 -3.35 13.76 7.82
CA GLN A 77 -4.32 14.60 8.54
C GLN A 77 -3.79 15.98 8.90
N ASP A 78 -2.48 16.14 9.03
CA ASP A 78 -1.79 17.42 9.30
C ASP A 78 -1.83 18.36 8.08
N GLY A 79 -1.97 17.82 6.86
CA GLY A 79 -2.09 18.58 5.63
C GLY A 79 -0.78 19.17 5.11
N GLU A 80 0.33 18.88 5.79
CA GLU A 80 1.68 19.29 5.41
C GLU A 80 2.59 18.06 5.44
N SER A 81 3.49 17.93 4.47
CA SER A 81 4.44 16.81 4.43
C SER A 81 5.86 17.30 4.65
N ASN A 82 6.67 16.57 5.40
CA ASN A 82 8.10 16.81 5.49
C ASN A 82 8.96 15.56 5.23
N TRP A 83 10.25 15.78 5.00
CA TRP A 83 11.20 14.70 4.69
C TRP A 83 11.36 13.70 5.85
N PHE A 84 11.16 14.15 7.09
CA PHE A 84 11.29 13.30 8.28
C PHE A 84 10.09 12.36 8.43
N GLU A 85 8.86 12.82 8.17
CA GLU A 85 7.68 11.96 8.02
C GLU A 85 7.88 10.92 6.92
N GLY A 86 8.40 11.34 5.75
CA GLY A 86 8.75 10.41 4.68
C GLY A 86 9.76 9.34 5.13
N ALA A 87 10.79 9.73 5.89
CA ALA A 87 11.77 8.80 6.44
C ALA A 87 11.15 7.85 7.49
N LEU A 88 10.23 8.33 8.33
CA LEU A 88 9.48 7.50 9.29
C LEU A 88 8.58 6.49 8.57
N LEU A 89 7.89 6.89 7.51
CA LEU A 89 7.08 5.98 6.69
C LEU A 89 7.92 4.85 6.09
N LEU A 90 9.10 5.20 5.54
CA LEU A 90 10.06 4.20 5.03
C LEU A 90 10.59 3.30 6.15
N ALA A 91 10.83 3.83 7.35
CA ALA A 91 11.25 3.04 8.50
C ALA A 91 10.18 2.03 8.92
N VAL A 92 8.91 2.44 9.00
CA VAL A 92 7.77 1.53 9.27
C VAL A 92 7.71 0.43 8.21
N TYR A 93 7.84 0.78 6.93
CA TYR A 93 7.87 -0.19 5.83
C TYR A 93 9.02 -1.20 6.00
N LEU A 94 10.23 -0.74 6.34
CA LEU A 94 11.39 -1.62 6.56
C LEU A 94 11.20 -2.54 7.76
N VAL A 95 10.66 -2.04 8.87
CA VAL A 95 10.37 -2.86 10.06
C VAL A 95 9.37 -3.97 9.73
N LEU A 96 8.29 -3.64 9.02
CA LEU A 96 7.33 -4.64 8.55
C LEU A 96 7.98 -5.64 7.59
N ALA A 97 8.76 -5.18 6.62
CA ALA A 97 9.46 -6.05 5.67
C ALA A 97 10.40 -7.04 6.37
N ILE A 98 11.14 -6.60 7.39
CA ILE A 98 11.99 -7.46 8.22
C ILE A 98 11.13 -8.47 9.00
N ALA A 99 10.01 -8.03 9.60
CA ALA A 99 9.11 -8.93 10.31
C ALA A 99 8.55 -10.03 9.40
N PHE A 100 8.19 -9.69 8.16
CA PHE A 100 7.75 -10.65 7.13
C PHE A 100 8.87 -11.59 6.66
N TYR A 101 10.12 -11.12 6.61
CA TYR A 101 11.26 -11.96 6.22
C TYR A 101 11.53 -13.09 7.24
N PHE A 102 11.27 -12.84 8.53
CA PHE A 102 11.47 -13.81 9.61
C PHE A 102 10.22 -14.61 9.98
N LEU A 103 9.10 -14.41 9.27
CA LEU A 103 7.89 -15.20 9.44
C LEU A 103 8.12 -16.64 8.90
N PRO A 104 7.80 -17.68 9.68
CA PRO A 104 7.96 -19.08 9.27
C PRO A 104 6.95 -19.52 8.19
#